data_AF-M5RIZ2-F1
#
_entry.id   AF-M5RIZ2-F1
#
_cell.length_a   1.000
_cell.length_b   1.000
_cell.length_c   1.000
_cell.angle_alpha   90.00
_cell.angle_beta   90.00
_cell.angle_gamma   90.00
#
_symmetry.space_group_name_H-M   'P 1'
#
loop_
_entity.id
_entity.type
_entity.pdbx_description
1 polymer ?
#
loop_
_entity_poly.entity_id
_entity_poly.type
_entity_poly.pdbx_seq_one_letter_code
_entity_poly.pdbx_strand_id
1 'polypeptide(L)'
;MMMSLGLFAHTTYLVLRTMDVVGRGDRGLMASWSEWSLLLALGMAICFLIFYLRRPDTIISFYFLPVILGLIGLSVAVRPMAPFSRSEAAEVWLSIHAFAMATGAGAVLIGFLAGVMYLAQSSRLKRKRAGSTLRLPTLETLARLNRRCLIVSTTAVAIGVVAGVVMNLNRWGHVGWTEGGTLLSFSTFGMVDRGNVC
;
A
#
# COMPACT_ATOMS: atom_id res chain seq x y z
N MET A 1 -16.07 -16.27 -10.65
CA MET A 1 -17.02 -16.33 -9.51
C MET A 1 -16.43 -17.07 -8.30
N MET A 2 -15.90 -18.29 -8.45
CA MET A 2 -15.33 -19.05 -7.31
C MET A 2 -14.13 -18.37 -6.63
N MET A 3 -13.27 -17.68 -7.40
CA MET A 3 -12.09 -17.00 -6.85
C MET A 3 -12.39 -15.72 -6.08
N SER A 4 -13.38 -14.95 -6.52
CA SER A 4 -13.85 -13.78 -5.79
C SER A 4 -14.49 -14.16 -4.46
N LEU A 5 -15.19 -15.30 -4.42
CA LEU A 5 -15.72 -15.88 -3.18
C LEU A 5 -14.58 -16.34 -2.23
N GLY A 6 -13.54 -16.99 -2.76
CA GLY A 6 -12.37 -17.38 -1.97
C GLY A 6 -11.61 -16.19 -1.40
N LEU A 7 -11.39 -15.14 -2.19
CA LEU A 7 -10.75 -13.91 -1.72
C LEU A 7 -11.61 -13.21 -0.66
N PHE A 8 -12.93 -13.12 -0.91
CA PHE A 8 -13.86 -12.53 0.05
C PHE A 8 -13.89 -13.30 1.37
N ALA A 9 -13.92 -14.64 1.33
CA ALA A 9 -13.87 -15.48 2.52
C ALA A 9 -12.54 -15.31 3.27
N HIS A 10 -11.41 -15.26 2.55
CA HIS A 10 -10.08 -15.08 3.15
C HIS A 10 -9.92 -13.69 3.79
N THR A 11 -10.41 -12.64 3.12
CA THR A 11 -10.45 -11.28 3.66
C THR A 11 -11.38 -11.20 4.87
N THR A 12 -12.57 -11.79 4.80
CA THR A 12 -13.54 -11.80 5.91
C THR A 12 -12.97 -12.55 7.12
N TYR A 13 -12.34 -13.70 6.91
CA TYR A 13 -11.69 -14.48 7.98
C TYR A 13 -10.58 -13.68 8.67
N LEU A 14 -9.75 -12.96 7.90
CA LEU A 14 -8.71 -12.10 8.45
C LEU A 14 -9.31 -10.93 9.26
N VAL A 15 -10.38 -10.30 8.77
CA VAL A 15 -11.06 -9.20 9.46
C VAL A 15 -11.70 -9.68 10.77
N LEU A 16 -12.41 -10.80 10.77
CA LEU A 16 -13.01 -11.34 11.99
C LEU A 16 -11.94 -11.69 13.02
N ARG A 17 -10.81 -12.25 12.57
CA ARG A 17 -9.68 -12.59 13.46
C ARG A 17 -8.98 -11.36 14.03
N THR A 18 -8.81 -10.28 13.26
CA THR A 18 -8.23 -9.05 13.80
C THR A 18 -9.16 -8.40 14.83
N MET A 19 -10.47 -8.40 14.61
CA MET A 19 -11.45 -7.89 15.59
C MET A 19 -11.43 -8.70 16.90
N ASP A 20 -11.31 -10.02 16.80
CA ASP A 20 -11.19 -10.91 17.94
C ASP A 20 -9.89 -10.72 18.75
N VAL A 21 -8.80 -10.36 18.07
CA VAL A 21 -7.50 -10.05 18.72
C VAL A 21 -7.52 -8.67 19.37
N VAL A 22 -8.13 -7.68 18.71
CA VAL A 22 -8.33 -6.32 19.27
C VAL A 22 -9.22 -6.37 20.52
N GLY A 23 -10.33 -7.12 20.47
CA GLY A 23 -11.28 -7.22 21.58
C GLY A 23 -10.74 -7.97 22.80
N ARG A 24 -9.77 -8.88 22.62
CA ARG A 24 -9.18 -9.67 23.72
C ARG A 24 -8.00 -8.98 24.41
N GLY A 25 -7.44 -7.91 23.84
CA GLY A 25 -6.43 -7.07 24.52
C GLY A 25 -5.09 -7.76 24.86
N ASP A 26 -4.91 -9.04 24.57
CA ASP A 26 -3.81 -9.83 25.14
C ASP A 26 -2.65 -10.09 24.17
N ARG A 27 -2.82 -9.79 22.87
CA ARG A 27 -1.81 -10.05 21.82
C ARG A 27 -1.65 -8.89 20.84
N GLY A 28 -0.45 -8.74 20.27
CA GLY A 28 -0.22 -7.81 19.17
C GLY A 28 -0.94 -8.26 17.89
N LEU A 29 -1.53 -7.31 17.17
CA LEU A 29 -2.08 -7.48 15.84
C LEU A 29 -0.97 -7.88 14.85
N MET A 30 -1.20 -9.01 14.17
CA MET A 30 -0.28 -9.58 13.18
C MET A 30 1.09 -9.93 13.77
N ALA A 31 1.11 -10.30 15.05
CA ALA A 31 2.31 -10.67 15.80
C ALA A 31 2.57 -12.19 15.75
N SER A 32 1.84 -12.98 14.97
CA SER A 32 2.11 -14.42 14.84
C SER A 32 2.59 -14.81 13.45
N TRP A 33 3.50 -15.79 13.37
CA TRP A 33 3.93 -16.41 12.11
C TRP A 33 2.75 -16.93 11.27
N SER A 34 1.66 -17.35 11.93
CA SER A 34 0.44 -17.80 11.26
C SER A 34 -0.25 -16.66 10.48
N GLU A 35 -0.23 -15.44 11.00
CA GLU A 35 -0.85 -14.28 10.37
C GLU A 35 -0.01 -13.78 9.19
N TRP A 36 1.32 -13.81 9.31
CA TRP A 36 2.23 -13.51 8.19
C TRP A 36 2.06 -14.48 7.02
N SER A 37 1.95 -15.79 7.29
CA SER A 37 1.69 -16.79 6.26
C SER A 37 0.35 -16.58 5.55
N LEU A 38 -0.71 -16.18 6.29
CA LEU A 38 -2.02 -15.87 5.71
C LEU A 38 -2.02 -14.56 4.90
N LEU A 39 -1.25 -13.56 5.33
CA LEU A 39 -1.02 -12.31 4.58
C LEU A 39 -0.29 -12.59 3.27
N LEU A 40 0.76 -13.41 3.31
CA LEU A 40 1.49 -13.83 2.11
C LEU A 40 0.58 -14.61 1.15
N ALA A 41 -0.26 -15.51 1.68
CA ALA A 41 -1.26 -16.22 0.88
C ALA A 41 -2.23 -15.25 0.21
N LEU A 42 -2.72 -14.23 0.94
CA LEU A 42 -3.60 -13.20 0.40
C LEU A 42 -2.89 -12.36 -0.67
N GLY A 43 -1.65 -11.94 -0.43
CA GLY A 43 -0.83 -11.21 -1.39
C GLY A 43 -0.64 -11.98 -2.69
N MET A 44 -0.32 -13.28 -2.59
CA MET A 44 -0.21 -14.16 -3.76
C MET A 44 -1.54 -14.33 -4.49
N ALA A 45 -2.66 -14.42 -3.77
CA ALA A 45 -4.00 -14.48 -4.37
C ALA A 45 -4.37 -13.18 -5.11
N ILE A 46 -4.02 -12.01 -4.56
CA ILE A 46 -4.22 -10.71 -5.21
C ILE A 46 -3.32 -10.59 -6.46
N CYS A 47 -2.04 -10.95 -6.36
CA CYS A 47 -1.13 -10.98 -7.50
C CYS A 47 -1.67 -11.89 -8.60
N PHE A 48 -2.10 -13.10 -8.24
CA PHE A 48 -2.75 -14.01 -9.18
C PHE A 48 -3.97 -13.37 -9.85
N LEU A 49 -4.85 -12.71 -9.09
CA LEU A 49 -6.04 -12.05 -9.63
C LEU A 49 -5.66 -10.94 -10.62
N ILE A 50 -4.66 -10.13 -10.30
CA ILE A 50 -4.16 -9.08 -11.21
C ILE A 50 -3.63 -9.70 -12.51
N PHE A 51 -2.83 -10.76 -12.42
CA PHE A 51 -2.32 -11.45 -13.61
C PHE A 51 -3.43 -12.08 -14.44
N TYR A 52 -4.40 -12.72 -13.78
CA TYR A 52 -5.57 -13.32 -14.42
C TYR A 52 -6.41 -12.27 -15.16
N LEU A 53 -6.66 -11.12 -14.55
CA LEU A 53 -7.41 -10.01 -15.18
C LEU A 53 -6.65 -9.35 -16.33
N ARG A 54 -5.31 -9.37 -16.30
CA ARG A 54 -4.48 -8.82 -17.40
C ARG A 54 -4.31 -9.80 -18.56
N ARG A 55 -4.28 -11.11 -18.28
CA ARG A 55 -4.06 -12.20 -19.25
C ARG A 55 -4.81 -13.47 -18.84
N PRO A 56 -6.10 -13.62 -19.21
CA PRO A 56 -6.94 -14.73 -18.75
C PRO A 56 -6.54 -16.10 -19.34
N ASP A 57 -5.84 -16.14 -20.47
CA ASP A 57 -5.51 -17.39 -21.21
C ASP A 57 -4.28 -18.16 -20.68
N THR A 58 -3.81 -17.84 -19.48
CA THR A 58 -2.52 -18.36 -18.99
C THR A 58 -2.70 -19.45 -17.94
N ILE A 59 -2.02 -20.59 -18.08
CA ILE A 59 -1.96 -21.74 -17.14
C ILE A 59 -1.30 -21.37 -15.78
N ILE A 60 -1.10 -20.07 -15.51
CA ILE A 60 -0.50 -19.50 -14.30
C ILE A 60 -1.18 -20.03 -13.02
N SER A 61 -2.48 -20.34 -13.08
CA SER A 61 -3.25 -20.89 -11.96
C SER A 61 -2.63 -22.17 -11.39
N PHE A 62 -2.06 -23.03 -12.23
CA PHE A 62 -1.46 -24.29 -11.78
C PHE A 62 -0.23 -24.09 -10.91
N TYR A 63 0.49 -22.98 -11.10
CA TYR A 63 1.68 -22.65 -10.31
C TYR A 63 1.32 -21.86 -9.05
N PHE A 64 0.34 -20.95 -9.12
CA PHE A 64 -0.03 -20.10 -7.98
C PHE A 64 -0.89 -20.83 -6.95
N LEU A 65 -1.80 -21.72 -7.39
CA LEU A 65 -2.71 -22.44 -6.49
C LEU A 65 -1.98 -23.31 -5.44
N PRO A 66 -1.00 -24.18 -5.79
CA PRO A 66 -0.29 -24.99 -4.80
C PRO A 66 0.53 -24.14 -3.82
N VAL A 67 1.05 -22.99 -4.27
CA VAL A 67 1.79 -22.06 -3.39
C VAL A 67 0.84 -21.39 -2.40
N ILE A 68 -0.32 -20.91 -2.84
CA ILE A 68 -1.33 -20.29 -1.95
C ILE A 68 -1.84 -21.31 -0.93
N LEU A 69 -2.18 -22.53 -1.36
CA LEU A 69 -2.59 -23.62 -0.47
C LEU A 69 -1.48 -24.04 0.48
N GLY A 70 -0.24 -24.10 0.01
CA GLY A 70 0.94 -24.38 0.82
C GLY A 70 1.16 -23.34 1.91
N LEU A 71 1.01 -22.04 1.61
CA LEU A 71 1.09 -20.96 2.59
C LEU A 71 -0.06 -21.02 3.62
N ILE A 72 -1.27 -21.40 3.20
CA ILE A 72 -2.39 -21.64 4.10
C ILE A 72 -2.08 -22.84 5.02
N GLY A 73 -1.56 -23.94 4.49
CA GLY A 73 -1.14 -25.11 5.26
C GLY A 73 -0.01 -24.78 6.25
N LEU A 74 1.00 -24.02 5.80
CA LEU A 74 2.08 -23.52 6.64
C LEU A 74 1.52 -22.66 7.78
N SER A 75 0.50 -21.82 7.51
CA SER A 75 -0.14 -21.01 8.54
C SER A 75 -0.72 -21.85 9.68
N VAL A 76 -1.22 -23.06 9.39
CA VAL A 76 -1.74 -24.02 10.38
C VAL A 76 -0.58 -24.67 11.14
N ALA A 77 0.47 -25.07 10.44
CA ALA A 77 1.64 -25.72 11.03
C ALA A 77 2.40 -24.81 12.02
N VAL A 78 2.48 -23.50 11.74
CA VAL A 78 3.21 -22.53 12.58
C VAL A 78 2.35 -21.90 13.68
N ARG A 79 1.06 -22.26 13.81
CA ARG A 79 0.18 -21.78 14.91
C ARG A 79 0.72 -22.05 16.32
N PRO A 80 1.40 -23.17 16.61
CA PRO A 80 1.92 -23.44 17.95
C PRO A 80 3.12 -22.58 18.34
N MET A 81 3.76 -21.88 17.39
CA MET A 81 4.93 -21.05 17.68
C MET A 81 4.54 -19.83 18.51
N ALA A 82 5.41 -19.46 19.45
CA ALA A 82 5.20 -18.30 20.29
C ALA A 82 5.02 -17.03 19.43
N PRO A 83 3.96 -16.22 19.66
CA PRO A 83 3.77 -14.96 18.98
C PRO A 83 4.79 -13.92 19.47
N PHE A 84 5.14 -12.98 18.59
CA PHE A 84 5.94 -11.80 18.91
C PHE A 84 5.23 -10.93 19.96
N SER A 85 6.03 -10.21 20.73
CA SER A 85 5.53 -9.18 21.64
C SER A 85 4.93 -8.00 20.87
N ARG A 86 4.06 -7.21 21.54
CA ARG A 86 3.46 -6.01 20.95
C ARG A 86 4.51 -4.98 20.51
N SER A 87 5.62 -4.88 21.23
CA SER A 87 6.74 -3.97 20.92
C SER A 87 7.48 -4.39 19.65
N GLU A 88 7.82 -5.67 19.52
CA GLU A 88 8.50 -6.20 18.32
C GLU A 88 7.63 -6.05 17.08
N ALA A 89 6.34 -6.37 17.19
CA ALA A 89 5.39 -6.17 16.10
C ALA A 89 5.32 -4.68 15.69
N ALA A 90 5.24 -3.77 16.66
CA ALA A 90 5.20 -2.34 16.38
C ALA A 90 6.47 -1.82 15.68
N GLU A 91 7.65 -2.35 16.00
CA GLU A 91 8.91 -1.97 15.33
C GLU A 91 8.99 -2.45 13.88
N VAL A 92 8.50 -3.67 13.60
CA VAL A 92 8.39 -4.18 12.23
C VAL A 92 7.45 -3.30 11.41
N TRP A 93 6.27 -2.98 11.96
CA TRP A 93 5.31 -2.10 11.30
C TRP A 93 5.83 -0.68 11.13
N LEU A 94 6.60 -0.15 12.09
CA LEU A 94 7.28 1.14 11.97
C LEU A 94 8.27 1.13 10.81
N SER A 95 9.06 0.08 10.67
CA SER A 95 10.02 -0.07 9.58
C SER A 95 9.31 -0.10 8.22
N ILE A 96 8.27 -0.93 8.09
CA ILE A 96 7.45 -1.01 6.87
C ILE A 96 6.83 0.35 6.54
N HIS A 97 6.26 1.03 7.53
CA HIS A 97 5.70 2.38 7.38
C HIS A 97 6.75 3.36 6.86
N ALA A 98 7.93 3.41 7.49
CA ALA A 98 9.01 4.33 7.11
C ALA A 98 9.48 4.07 5.66
N PHE A 99 9.73 2.82 5.29
CA PHE A 99 10.14 2.47 3.92
C PHE A 99 9.07 2.80 2.89
N ALA A 100 7.80 2.51 3.19
CA ALA A 100 6.67 2.79 2.30
C ALA A 100 6.49 4.31 2.09
N MET A 101 6.56 5.10 3.15
CA MET A 101 6.45 6.57 3.07
C MET A 101 7.63 7.19 2.33
N ALA A 102 8.86 6.71 2.58
CA ALA A 102 10.05 7.16 1.85
C ALA A 102 9.96 6.84 0.35
N THR A 103 9.52 5.63 0.00
CA THR A 103 9.31 5.21 -1.40
C THR A 103 8.22 6.06 -2.06
N GLY A 104 7.12 6.32 -1.35
CA GLY A 104 6.04 7.18 -1.82
C GLY A 104 6.51 8.60 -2.11
N ALA A 105 7.23 9.22 -1.17
CA ALA A 105 7.80 10.56 -1.33
C ALA A 105 8.80 10.63 -2.49
N GLY A 106 9.69 9.65 -2.60
CA GLY A 106 10.65 9.56 -3.71
C GLY A 106 9.95 9.44 -5.07
N ALA A 107 8.91 8.61 -5.17
CA ALA A 107 8.13 8.46 -6.39
C ALA A 107 7.41 9.77 -6.79
N VAL A 108 6.83 10.50 -5.83
CA VAL A 108 6.23 11.83 -6.09
C VAL A 108 7.27 12.81 -6.61
N LEU A 109 8.45 12.87 -6.00
CA LEU A 109 9.53 13.77 -6.42
C LEU A 109 9.98 13.48 -7.86
N ILE A 110 10.20 12.20 -8.20
CA ILE A 110 10.57 11.79 -9.56
C ILE A 110 9.44 12.14 -10.55
N GLY A 111 8.18 11.89 -10.18
CA GLY A 111 7.01 12.24 -11.00
C GLY A 111 6.91 13.74 -11.24
N PHE A 112 7.18 14.55 -10.22
CA PHE A 112 7.22 16.01 -10.31
C PHE A 112 8.33 16.48 -11.28
N LEU A 113 9.55 15.96 -11.13
CA LEU A 113 10.66 16.26 -12.05
C LEU A 113 10.32 15.86 -13.49
N ALA A 114 9.74 14.67 -13.69
CA ALA A 114 9.29 14.21 -15.01
C ALA A 114 8.20 15.13 -15.59
N GLY A 115 7.29 15.63 -14.77
CA GLY A 115 6.26 16.62 -15.15
C GLY A 115 6.86 17.96 -15.57
N VAL A 116 7.81 18.49 -14.79
CA VAL A 116 8.53 19.74 -15.15
C VAL A 116 9.28 19.59 -16.47
N MET A 117 10.00 18.47 -16.64
CA MET A 117 10.68 18.17 -17.90
C MET A 117 9.69 18.04 -19.07
N TYR A 118 8.50 17.49 -18.84
CA TYR A 118 7.45 17.35 -19.86
C TYR A 118 6.94 18.72 -20.30
N LEU A 119 6.64 19.61 -19.35
CA LEU A 119 6.23 20.98 -19.64
C LEU A 119 7.32 21.73 -20.42
N ALA A 120 8.58 21.61 -19.98
CA ALA A 120 9.72 22.21 -20.67
C ALA A 120 9.83 21.74 -22.13
N GLN A 121 9.72 20.44 -22.39
CA GLN A 121 9.72 19.92 -23.77
C GLN A 121 8.51 20.39 -24.58
N SER A 122 7.31 20.37 -23.99
CA SER A 122 6.08 20.78 -24.67
C SER A 122 6.13 22.25 -25.11
N SER A 123 6.73 23.12 -24.27
CA SER A 123 6.92 24.54 -24.58
C SER A 123 7.94 24.76 -25.70
N ARG A 124 9.04 23.99 -25.74
CA ARG A 124 10.06 24.06 -26.79
C ARG A 124 9.53 23.67 -28.15
N LEU A 125 8.68 22.63 -28.20
CA LEU A 125 8.06 22.14 -29.42
C LEU A 125 7.08 23.18 -30.00
N LYS A 126 6.26 23.80 -29.13
CA LYS A 126 5.37 24.90 -29.51
C LYS A 126 6.12 26.14 -30.03
N ARG A 127 7.34 26.39 -29.55
CA ARG A 127 8.21 27.49 -29.98
C ARG A 127 9.12 27.17 -31.18
N LYS A 128 8.94 26.02 -31.85
CA LYS A 128 9.78 25.53 -32.97
C LYS A 128 11.29 25.48 -32.69
N ARG A 129 11.72 25.46 -31.42
CA ARG A 129 13.14 25.35 -31.00
C ARG A 129 13.55 23.88 -30.80
N ALA A 130 13.27 23.04 -31.80
CA ALA A 130 13.51 21.59 -31.72
C ALA A 130 15.00 21.19 -31.84
N GLY A 131 15.89 22.11 -32.21
CA GLY A 131 17.31 21.85 -32.46
C GLY A 131 18.26 22.19 -31.31
N SER A 132 18.00 21.72 -30.09
CA SER A 132 18.92 21.91 -28.95
C SER A 132 19.73 20.62 -28.71
N THR A 133 21.04 20.76 -28.50
CA THR A 133 22.05 19.69 -28.28
C THR A 133 21.77 18.80 -27.05
N LEU A 134 20.78 19.14 -26.23
CA LEU A 134 20.35 18.35 -25.08
C LEU A 134 19.39 17.24 -25.56
N ARG A 135 19.86 15.99 -25.60
CA ARG A 135 19.02 14.79 -25.80
C ARG A 135 18.12 14.58 -24.58
N LEU A 136 16.95 15.22 -24.57
CA LEU A 136 15.90 14.89 -23.59
C LEU A 136 15.08 13.68 -24.08
N PRO A 137 14.60 12.80 -23.18
CA PRO A 137 13.74 11.67 -23.55
C PRO A 137 12.42 12.14 -24.16
N THR A 138 11.73 11.32 -24.96
CA THR A 138 10.50 11.73 -25.66
C THR A 138 9.37 12.10 -24.69
N LEU A 139 8.48 13.04 -25.11
CA LEU A 139 7.29 13.46 -24.36
C LEU A 139 6.46 12.26 -23.85
N GLU A 140 6.30 11.24 -24.69
CA GLU A 140 5.57 10.01 -24.35
C GLU A 140 6.26 9.23 -23.21
N THR A 141 7.59 9.21 -23.20
CA THR A 141 8.37 8.54 -22.14
C THR A 141 8.23 9.28 -20.80
N LEU A 142 8.27 10.62 -20.81
CA LEU A 142 8.06 11.41 -19.60
C LEU A 142 6.63 11.26 -19.06
N ALA A 143 5.63 11.24 -19.94
CA ALA A 143 4.25 10.99 -19.55
C ALA A 143 4.05 9.58 -18.94
N ARG A 144 4.67 8.55 -19.54
CA ARG A 144 4.65 7.19 -18.98
C ARG A 144 5.37 7.11 -17.64
N LEU A 145 6.52 7.77 -17.50
CA LEU A 145 7.27 7.80 -16.24
C LEU A 145 6.43 8.46 -15.14
N ASN A 146 5.85 9.63 -15.41
CA ASN A 146 5.00 10.34 -14.45
C ASN A 146 3.79 9.49 -14.02
N ARG A 147 3.11 8.84 -14.97
CA ARG A 147 2.01 7.92 -14.66
C ARG A 147 2.45 6.75 -13.78
N ARG A 148 3.63 6.17 -14.03
CA ARG A 148 4.18 5.09 -13.18
C ARG A 148 4.51 5.60 -11.78
N CYS A 149 5.14 6.77 -11.67
CA CYS A 149 5.43 7.43 -10.40
C CYS A 149 4.16 7.65 -9.57
N LEU A 150 3.07 8.12 -10.19
CA LEU A 150 1.79 8.28 -9.50
C LEU A 150 1.20 6.97 -8.98
N ILE A 151 1.27 5.89 -9.76
CA ILE A 151 0.78 4.57 -9.33
C ILE A 151 1.62 4.06 -8.17
N VAL A 152 2.95 4.15 -8.28
CA VAL A 152 3.89 3.71 -7.24
C VAL A 152 3.70 4.52 -5.97
N SER A 153 3.62 5.85 -6.05
CA SER A 153 3.44 6.70 -4.87
C SER A 153 2.11 6.42 -4.17
N THR A 154 1.02 6.32 -4.92
CA THR A 154 -0.32 6.05 -4.35
C THR A 154 -0.34 4.71 -3.64
N THR A 155 0.26 3.68 -4.25
CA THR A 155 0.31 2.33 -3.66
C THR A 155 1.21 2.31 -2.43
N ALA A 156 2.37 2.95 -2.48
CA ALA A 156 3.31 3.01 -1.37
C ALA A 156 2.71 3.78 -0.17
N VAL A 157 2.05 4.91 -0.41
CA VAL A 157 1.35 5.66 0.64
C VAL A 157 0.21 4.83 1.25
N ALA A 158 -0.58 4.11 0.44
CA ALA A 158 -1.62 3.23 0.96
C ALA A 158 -1.05 2.15 1.90
N ILE A 159 0.05 1.50 1.51
CA ILE A 159 0.77 0.53 2.36
C ILE A 159 1.29 1.21 3.64
N GLY A 160 1.88 2.40 3.53
CA GLY A 160 2.37 3.18 4.66
C GLY A 160 1.28 3.51 5.67
N VAL A 161 0.12 3.98 5.20
CA VAL A 161 -1.03 4.30 6.06
C VAL A 161 -1.52 3.06 6.80
N VAL A 162 -1.69 1.93 6.11
CA VAL A 162 -2.09 0.66 6.75
C VAL A 162 -1.07 0.24 7.81
N ALA A 163 0.23 0.29 7.49
CA ALA A 163 1.28 -0.03 8.45
C ALA A 163 1.27 0.89 9.68
N GLY A 164 1.01 2.19 9.48
CA GLY A 164 0.89 3.17 10.56
C GLY A 164 -0.30 2.90 11.48
N VAL A 165 -1.46 2.54 10.91
CA VAL A 165 -2.66 2.14 11.67
C VAL A 165 -2.38 0.91 12.52
N VAL A 166 -1.76 -0.14 11.94
CA VAL A 166 -1.43 -1.37 12.68
C VAL A 166 -0.40 -1.12 13.78
N MET A 167 0.62 -0.30 13.51
CA MET A 167 1.58 0.13 14.53
C MET A 167 0.89 0.84 15.70
N ASN A 168 -0.04 1.77 15.42
CA ASN A 168 -0.72 2.55 16.45
C ASN A 168 -1.62 1.65 17.33
N LEU A 169 -2.36 0.73 16.69
CA LEU A 169 -3.14 -0.27 17.41
C LEU A 169 -2.27 -1.19 18.28
N ASN A 170 -1.08 -1.57 17.81
CA ASN A 170 -0.16 -2.39 18.59
C ASN A 170 0.41 -1.66 19.81
N ARG A 171 0.76 -0.37 19.66
CA ARG A 171 1.35 0.46 20.73
C ARG A 171 0.33 0.96 21.75
N TRP A 172 -0.83 1.43 21.29
CA TRP A 172 -1.80 2.17 22.12
C TRP A 172 -3.16 1.48 22.24
N GLY A 173 -3.40 0.39 21.50
CA GLY A 173 -4.68 -0.35 21.51
C GLY A 173 -5.83 0.35 20.80
N HIS A 174 -5.65 1.61 20.40
CA HIS A 174 -6.61 2.41 19.68
C HIS A 174 -5.88 3.26 18.63
N VAL A 175 -6.63 3.73 17.63
CA VAL A 175 -6.14 4.74 16.71
C VAL A 175 -6.76 6.05 17.17
N GLY A 176 -5.95 6.99 17.64
CA GLY A 176 -6.36 8.31 18.10
C GLY A 176 -6.88 9.21 16.98
N TRP A 177 -7.86 8.75 16.19
CA TRP A 177 -8.54 9.54 15.14
C TRP A 177 -9.09 10.85 15.70
N THR A 178 -9.34 10.91 17.02
CA THR A 178 -9.91 12.03 17.77
C THR A 178 -8.90 12.84 18.59
N GLU A 179 -7.61 12.49 18.57
CA GLU A 179 -6.60 13.30 19.25
C GLU A 179 -6.29 14.59 18.45
N GLY A 180 -5.99 15.67 19.17
CA GLY A 180 -6.06 17.06 18.68
C GLY A 180 -5.34 17.37 17.37
N GLY A 181 -4.31 16.62 16.98
CA GLY A 181 -3.60 16.78 15.71
C GLY A 181 -4.46 16.50 14.46
N THR A 182 -5.39 15.54 14.55
CA THR A 182 -6.27 15.18 13.43
C THR A 182 -7.42 16.18 13.28
N LEU A 183 -8.00 16.63 14.41
CA LEU A 183 -9.02 17.67 14.44
C LEU A 183 -8.48 19.04 13.97
N LEU A 184 -7.24 19.38 14.31
CA LEU A 184 -6.60 20.61 13.82
C LEU A 184 -6.41 20.62 12.31
N SER A 185 -6.19 19.44 11.70
CA SER A 185 -6.08 19.28 10.24
C SER A 185 -7.43 19.48 9.55
N PHE A 186 -8.52 18.97 10.14
CA PHE A 186 -9.89 19.23 9.66
C PHE A 186 -10.34 20.66 9.90
N SER A 187 -9.95 21.28 11.03
CA SER A 187 -10.28 22.68 11.29
C SER A 187 -9.51 23.63 10.38
N THR A 188 -8.24 23.35 10.06
CA THR A 188 -7.50 24.15 9.05
C THR A 188 -8.13 24.03 7.67
N PHE A 189 -8.58 22.84 7.25
CA PHE A 189 -9.32 22.69 5.99
C PHE A 189 -10.70 23.38 6.01
N GLY A 190 -11.43 23.33 7.13
CA GLY A 190 -12.72 24.02 7.28
C GLY A 190 -12.61 25.54 7.43
N MET A 191 -11.45 26.05 7.84
CA MET A 191 -11.20 27.49 7.98
C MET A 191 -10.72 28.13 6.67
N VAL A 192 -10.11 27.35 5.76
CA VAL A 192 -9.79 27.79 4.39
C VAL A 192 -11.05 28.01 3.55
N ASP A 193 -12.14 27.29 3.81
CA ASP A 193 -13.41 27.44 3.07
C ASP A 193 -14.31 28.58 3.61
N ARG A 194 -13.89 29.27 4.67
CA ARG A 194 -14.63 30.39 5.29
C ARG A 194 -13.93 31.74 5.21
N GLY A 195 -12.96 31.90 4.32
CA GLY A 195 -12.14 33.12 4.27
C GLY A 195 -11.84 33.64 2.87
N ASN A 196 -12.83 33.86 2.00
CA ASN A 196 -13.05 35.17 1.34
C ASN A 196 -14.29 35.15 0.41
N VAL A 197 -15.44 35.63 0.90
CA VAL A 197 -16.35 36.45 0.06
C VAL A 197 -16.98 37.49 0.98
N CYS A 198 -16.56 38.75 0.74
CA CYS A 198 -16.93 40.03 1.38
C CYS A 198 -16.19 40.39 2.68
#